data_AF-K9H3A5-F1
#
_entry.id   AF-K9H3A5-F1
#
_cell.length_a   1.000
_cell.length_b   1.000
_cell.length_c   1.000
_cell.angle_alpha   90.00
_cell.angle_beta   90.00
_cell.angle_gamma   90.00
#
_symmetry.space_group_name_H-M   'P 1'
#
loop_
_entity.id
_entity.type
_entity.pdbx_description
1 polymer ?
#
loop_
_entity_poly.entity_id
_entity_poly.type
_entity_poly.pdbx_seq_one_letter_code
_entity_poly.pdbx_strand_id
1 'polypeptide(L)'
;MDVVRERQVAARRARAVAAARAIAAEHAALGIETWVFGSLVSGRFGVASDLDLAVRCPHARKYAIESRAQEIAGDIPVEIAYLDELREPWTSRILSEMVDAASLR
;
A
#
# COMPACT_ATOMS: atom_id res chain seq x y z
N MET A 1 10.97 -17.18 -19.97
CA MET A 1 10.12 -16.67 -18.88
C MET A 1 8.68 -16.99 -19.27
N ASP A 2 7.89 -17.54 -18.35
CA ASP A 2 6.57 -18.12 -18.65
C ASP A 2 5.50 -17.02 -18.81
N VAL A 3 4.91 -16.92 -20.01
CA VAL A 3 3.88 -15.92 -20.38
C VAL A 3 2.67 -15.97 -19.44
N VAL A 4 2.35 -17.14 -18.87
CA VAL A 4 1.26 -17.28 -17.90
C VAL A 4 1.59 -16.55 -16.60
N ARG A 5 2.83 -16.68 -16.13
CA ARG A 5 3.29 -16.04 -14.90
C ARG A 5 3.36 -14.52 -15.04
N GLU A 6 3.80 -14.02 -16.19
CA GLU A 6 3.83 -12.58 -16.47
C GLU A 6 2.42 -11.97 -16.46
N ARG A 7 1.45 -12.65 -17.08
CA ARG A 7 0.03 -12.22 -17.05
C ARG A 7 -0.54 -12.24 -15.64
N GLN A 8 -0.22 -13.25 -14.84
CA GLN A 8 -0.65 -13.33 -13.44
C GLN A 8 -0.08 -12.19 -12.60
N VAL A 9 1.21 -11.88 -12.75
CA VAL A 9 1.86 -10.75 -12.07
C VAL A 9 1.22 -9.43 -12.50
N ALA A 10 1.01 -9.21 -13.79
CA ALA A 10 0.38 -7.99 -14.29
C ALA A 10 -1.06 -7.82 -13.76
N ALA A 11 -1.86 -8.90 -13.75
CA ALA A 11 -3.22 -8.88 -13.22
C ALA A 11 -3.24 -8.62 -11.71
N ARG A 12 -2.34 -9.26 -10.94
CA ARG A 12 -2.22 -9.02 -9.50
C ARG A 12 -1.78 -7.57 -9.21
N ARG A 13 -0.82 -7.05 -9.96
CA ARG A 13 -0.36 -5.66 -9.86
C ARG A 13 -1.50 -4.68 -10.13
N ALA A 14 -2.31 -4.91 -11.16
CA ALA A 14 -3.47 -4.07 -11.47
C ALA A 14 -4.48 -4.05 -10.31
N ARG A 15 -4.74 -5.20 -9.67
CA ARG A 15 -5.57 -5.28 -8.45
C ARG A 15 -4.94 -4.52 -7.29
N ALA A 16 -3.63 -4.65 -7.07
CA ALA A 16 -2.91 -3.93 -6.02
C ALA A 16 -3.02 -2.41 -6.19
N VAL A 17 -2.86 -1.90 -7.42
CA VAL A 17 -3.04 -0.46 -7.72
C VAL A 17 -4.47 0.00 -7.47
N ALA A 18 -5.46 -0.79 -7.90
CA ALA A 18 -6.87 -0.46 -7.66
C ALA A 18 -7.19 -0.45 -6.16
N ALA A 19 -6.71 -1.44 -5.40
CA ALA A 19 -6.87 -1.51 -3.95
C ALA A 19 -6.19 -0.32 -3.26
N ALA A 20 -4.94 -0.01 -3.60
CA ALA A 20 -4.21 1.12 -3.01
C ALA A 20 -4.96 2.46 -3.20
N ARG A 21 -5.53 2.69 -4.39
CA ARG A 21 -6.34 3.88 -4.68
C ARG A 21 -7.64 3.91 -3.90
N ALA A 22 -8.33 2.77 -3.79
CA ALA A 22 -9.57 2.67 -3.02
C ALA A 22 -9.32 2.90 -1.52
N ILE A 23 -8.27 2.30 -0.97
CA ILE A 23 -7.86 2.48 0.43
C ILE A 23 -7.51 3.95 0.69
N ALA A 24 -6.69 4.57 -0.16
CA ALA A 24 -6.31 5.97 -0.01
C ALA A 24 -7.52 6.91 -0.09
N ALA A 25 -8.47 6.66 -0.98
CA ALA A 25 -9.71 7.44 -1.08
C ALA A 25 -10.60 7.28 0.16
N GLU A 26 -10.73 6.08 0.69
CA GLU A 26 -11.51 5.82 1.91
C GLU A 26 -10.86 6.43 3.15
N HIS A 27 -9.54 6.31 3.28
CA HIS A 27 -8.77 6.97 4.34
C HIS A 27 -8.89 8.49 4.26
N ALA A 28 -8.80 9.07 3.06
CA ALA A 28 -8.97 10.51 2.86
C ALA A 28 -10.36 11.00 3.32
N ALA A 29 -11.44 10.23 3.07
CA ALA A 29 -12.78 10.55 3.56
C ALA A 29 -12.88 10.56 5.10
N LEU A 30 -11.96 9.88 5.79
CA LEU A 30 -11.84 9.86 7.24
C LEU A 30 -10.83 10.89 7.78
N GLY A 31 -10.22 11.70 6.92
CA GLY A 31 -9.15 12.65 7.28
C GLY A 31 -7.82 11.97 7.61
N ILE A 32 -7.56 10.80 7.03
CA ILE A 32 -6.34 10.01 7.21
C ILE A 32 -5.50 10.15 5.94
N GLU A 33 -4.23 10.51 6.10
CA GLU A 33 -3.30 10.59 4.98
C GLU A 33 -2.67 9.22 4.74
N THR A 34 -2.59 8.82 3.47
CA THR A 34 -2.07 7.51 3.07
C THR A 34 -1.26 7.62 1.79
N TRP A 35 -0.08 7.00 1.81
CA TRP A 35 0.83 6.90 0.68
C TRP A 35 1.17 5.44 0.43
N VAL A 36 1.69 5.15 -0.75
CA VAL A 36 2.14 3.81 -1.15
C VAL A 36 3.64 3.82 -1.25
N PHE A 37 4.32 2.78 -0.77
CA PHE A 37 5.77 2.63 -0.92
C PHE A 37 6.14 1.22 -1.41
N GLY A 38 7.43 0.88 -1.36
CA GLY A 38 7.87 -0.51 -1.51
C GLY A 38 7.73 -1.09 -2.93
N SER A 39 7.31 -2.35 -3.01
CA SER A 39 7.45 -3.14 -4.24
C SER A 39 6.55 -2.64 -5.39
N LEU A 40 5.38 -2.09 -5.05
CA LEU A 40 4.43 -1.56 -6.03
C LEU A 40 4.94 -0.28 -6.71
N VAL A 41 5.58 0.61 -5.93
CA VAL A 41 6.17 1.85 -6.43
C VAL A 41 7.44 1.57 -7.24
N SER A 42 8.31 0.69 -6.74
CA SER A 42 9.59 0.38 -7.37
C SER A 42 9.50 -0.51 -8.61
N GLY A 43 8.30 -0.93 -9.02
CA GLY A 43 8.08 -1.80 -10.18
C GLY A 43 8.51 -3.26 -9.96
N ARG A 44 8.80 -3.66 -8.72
CA ARG A 44 9.24 -5.01 -8.34
C ARG A 44 8.11 -5.90 -7.78
N PHE A 45 6.87 -5.43 -7.84
CA PHE A 45 5.70 -6.15 -7.35
C PHE A 45 5.51 -7.48 -8.08
N GLY A 46 5.39 -8.57 -7.31
CA GLY A 46 5.32 -9.94 -7.79
C GLY A 46 4.21 -10.76 -7.15
N VAL A 47 4.24 -12.08 -7.40
CA VAL A 47 3.20 -13.02 -6.95
C VAL A 47 3.08 -13.14 -5.43
N ALA A 48 4.17 -12.88 -4.71
CA ALA A 48 4.25 -12.97 -3.25
C ALA A 48 4.33 -11.58 -2.58
N SER A 49 4.18 -10.50 -3.36
CA SER A 49 4.20 -9.15 -2.81
C SER A 49 2.91 -8.84 -2.05
N ASP A 50 3.10 -8.11 -0.97
CA ASP A 50 2.16 -7.33 -0.18
C ASP A 50 1.97 -5.92 -0.77
N LEU A 51 0.94 -5.24 -0.26
CA LEU A 51 0.67 -3.84 -0.50
C LEU A 51 1.18 -3.01 0.68
N ASP A 52 2.30 -2.32 0.47
CA ASP A 52 2.94 -1.44 1.44
C ASP A 52 2.28 -0.05 1.50
N LEU A 53 1.71 0.32 2.64
CA LEU A 53 1.05 1.62 2.86
C LEU A 53 1.72 2.40 4.00
N ALA A 54 2.11 3.64 3.74
CA ALA A 54 2.52 4.57 4.79
C ALA A 54 1.33 5.41 5.21
N VAL A 55 1.02 5.48 6.51
CA VAL A 55 -0.19 6.13 7.01
C VAL A 55 0.12 7.12 8.13
N ARG A 56 -0.55 8.28 8.10
CA ARG A 56 -0.64 9.20 9.24
C ARG A 56 -2.09 9.22 9.74
N CYS A 57 -2.32 8.66 10.93
CA CYS A 57 -3.64 8.64 11.55
C CYS A 57 -3.57 8.71 13.08
N PRO A 58 -4.65 9.11 13.78
CA PRO A 58 -4.73 9.00 15.24
C PRO A 58 -4.68 7.54 15.70
N HIS A 59 -3.96 7.27 16.80
CA HIS A 59 -3.80 5.92 17.38
C HIS A 59 -5.12 5.16 17.56
N ALA A 60 -6.19 5.85 17.98
CA ALA A 60 -7.51 5.24 18.19
C ALA A 60 -8.17 4.66 16.91
N ARG A 61 -7.64 4.97 15.72
CA ARG A 61 -8.20 4.53 14.43
C ARG A 61 -7.37 3.44 13.73
N LYS A 62 -6.18 3.11 14.23
CA LYS A 62 -5.22 2.16 13.62
C LYS A 62 -5.86 0.81 13.28
N TYR A 63 -6.46 0.15 14.27
CA TYR A 63 -7.12 -1.15 14.05
C TYR A 63 -8.27 -1.11 13.04
N ALA A 64 -9.05 -0.02 13.03
CA ALA A 64 -10.19 0.12 12.12
C ALA A 64 -9.72 0.26 10.67
N ILE A 65 -8.68 1.06 10.43
CA ILE A 65 -8.15 1.24 9.08
C ILE A 65 -7.38 0.03 8.58
N GLU A 66 -6.69 -0.72 9.44
CA GLU A 66 -6.01 -1.97 9.04
C GLU A 66 -7.01 -3.01 8.53
N SER A 67 -8.06 -3.26 9.33
CA SER A 67 -9.10 -4.23 8.98
C SER A 67 -9.75 -3.83 7.66
N ARG A 68 -10.08 -2.56 7.53
CA ARG A 68 -10.74 -2.03 6.34
C ARG A 68 -9.86 -2.04 5.10
N ALA A 69 -8.59 -1.70 5.25
CA ALA A 69 -7.61 -1.77 4.17
C ALA A 69 -7.44 -3.21 3.67
N GLN A 70 -7.36 -4.18 4.58
CA GLN A 70 -7.27 -5.59 4.23
C GLN A 70 -8.54 -6.10 3.53
N GLU A 71 -9.73 -5.68 3.96
CA GLU A 71 -11.00 -6.00 3.27
C GLU A 71 -10.99 -5.50 1.81
N ILE A 72 -10.53 -4.27 1.58
CA ILE A 72 -10.46 -3.69 0.23
C ILE A 72 -9.42 -4.41 -0.64
N ALA A 73 -8.27 -4.79 -0.05
CA ALA A 73 -7.18 -5.46 -0.74
C ALA A 73 -7.48 -6.94 -1.06
N GLY A 74 -8.46 -7.56 -0.38
CA GLY A 74 -8.88 -8.93 -0.62
C GLY A 74 -7.76 -9.94 -0.36
N ASP A 75 -7.29 -10.61 -1.42
CA ASP A 75 -6.24 -11.63 -1.36
C ASP A 75 -4.81 -11.07 -1.33
N ILE A 76 -4.66 -9.74 -1.36
CA ILE A 76 -3.37 -9.08 -1.29
C ILE A 76 -3.12 -8.69 0.18
N PRO A 77 -2.09 -9.23 0.84
CA PRO A 77 -1.73 -8.80 2.19
C PRO A 77 -1.41 -7.32 2.22
N VAL A 78 -1.88 -6.60 3.24
CA VAL A 78 -1.58 -5.19 3.44
C VAL A 78 -0.61 -5.04 4.60
N GLU A 79 0.48 -4.32 4.37
CA GLU A 79 1.40 -3.90 5.43
C GLU A 79 1.27 -2.39 5.64
N ILE A 80 0.99 -1.97 6.88
CA ILE A 80 0.83 -0.56 7.23
C ILE A 80 2.02 -0.10 8.07
N ALA A 81 2.73 0.89 7.56
CA ALA A 81 3.75 1.64 8.27
C ALA A 81 3.17 2.94 8.82
N TYR A 82 3.07 3.05 10.14
CA TYR A 82 2.61 4.25 10.82
C TYR A 82 3.72 5.29 10.94
N LEU A 83 3.59 6.42 10.24
CA LEU A 83 4.63 7.45 10.17
C LEU A 83 5.02 8.04 11.54
N ASP A 84 4.11 8.02 12.53
CA ASP A 84 4.35 8.46 13.91
C ASP A 84 5.12 7.45 14.76
N GLU A 85 5.24 6.20 14.31
CA GLU A 85 5.92 5.10 15.02
C GLU A 85 7.22 4.66 14.36
N LEU A 86 7.49 5.14 13.14
CA LEU A 86 8.72 4.81 12.42
C LEU A 86 9.97 5.32 13.14
N ARG A 87 11.03 4.53 13.05
CA ARG A 87 12.37 4.84 13.56
C ARG A 87 13.38 4.76 12.43
N GLU A 88 14.47 5.50 12.54
CA GLU A 88 15.60 5.38 11.61
C GLU A 88 16.19 3.94 11.61
N PRO A 89 16.66 3.43 10.46
CA PRO A 89 16.74 4.10 9.15
C PRO A 89 15.44 4.03 8.32
N TRP A 90 14.38 3.41 8.85
CA TRP A 90 13.15 3.14 8.10
C TRP A 90 12.37 4.40 7.76
N THR A 91 12.35 5.39 8.66
CA THR A 91 11.72 6.70 8.42
C THR A 91 12.27 7.35 7.15
N SER A 92 13.59 7.57 7.08
CA SER A 92 14.23 8.18 5.92
C SER A 92 13.99 7.39 4.63
N ARG A 93 14.04 6.06 4.72
CA ARG A 93 13.78 5.20 3.57
C ARG A 93 12.35 5.36 3.03
N ILE A 94 11.35 5.15 3.88
CA ILE A 94 9.94 5.20 3.48
C ILE A 94 9.58 6.59 2.96
N LEU A 95 10.01 7.66 3.63
CA LEU A 95 9.74 9.03 3.19
C LEU A 95 10.32 9.34 1.80
N SER A 96 11.46 8.74 1.43
CA SER A 96 12.07 8.94 0.11
C SER A 96 11.41 8.13 -1.02
N GLU A 97 10.72 7.04 -0.68
CA GLU A 97 10.11 6.12 -1.65
C GLU A 97 8.60 6.33 -1.81
N MET A 98 7.92 6.87 -0.79
CA MET A 98 6.45 6.91 -0.77
C MET A 98 5.88 7.89 -1.81
N VAL A 99 4.79 7.48 -2.44
CA VAL A 99 4.08 8.26 -3.46
C VAL A 99 2.58 8.27 -3.21
N ASP A 100 1.88 9.24 -3.79
CA ASP A 100 0.42 9.25 -3.81
C ASP A 100 -0.11 8.06 -4.63
N ALA A 101 -1.14 7.36 -4.15
CA ALA A 101 -1.77 6.24 -4.86
C ALA A 101 -2.30 6.62 -6.26
N ALA A 102 -2.70 7.88 -6.46
CA ALA A 102 -3.11 8.43 -7.75
C ALA A 102 -1.97 8.44 -8.78
N SER A 103 -0.71 8.46 -8.32
CA SER A 103 0.47 8.48 -9.19
C SER A 103 0.92 7.09 -9.68
N LEU A 104 0.37 6.02 -9.10
CA LEU A 104 0.67 4.65 -9.52
C LEU A 104 0.22 4.41 -10.96
N ARG A 105 1.08 3.74 -11.74
CA ARG A 105 0.80 3.30 -13.12
C ARG A 105 0.28 1.88 -13.17
#